data_AF-A0A7J8QA76-F1
#
_entry.id   AF-A0A7J8QA76-F1
#
_cell.length_a   1.000
_cell.length_b   1.000
_cell.length_c   1.000
_cell.angle_alpha   90.00
_cell.angle_beta   90.00
_cell.angle_gamma   90.00
#
_symmetry.space_group_name_H-M   'P 1'
#
loop_
_entity.id
_entity.type
_entity.pdbx_description
1 polymer ?
#
loop_
_entity_poly.entity_id
_entity_poly.type
_entity_poly.pdbx_seq_one_letter_code
_entity_poly.pdbx_strand_id
1 'polypeptide(L)'
;MEQSFFDRMITHLRSSCKYYTGYPKDLGPSRVIHFKSEREFVQLLQQGHPVVVAFTIRGNYTKHLDKVLEEAAVEFYPNVKFMRVCFFFFFFF
;
A
#
# COMPACT_ATOMS: atom_id res chain seq x y z
N MET A 1 14.71 29.19 21.31
CA MET A 1 13.62 28.26 21.66
C MET A 1 14.04 26.90 21.13
N GLU A 2 14.39 25.96 22.01
CA GLU A 2 14.76 24.60 21.59
C GLU A 2 13.58 23.95 20.87
N GLN A 3 13.77 23.55 19.61
CA GLN A 3 12.79 22.72 18.92
C GLN A 3 12.68 21.40 19.68
N SER A 4 11.46 21.04 20.10
CA SER A 4 11.25 19.83 20.87
C SER A 4 11.74 18.62 20.08
N PHE A 5 12.18 17.56 20.76
CA PHE A 5 12.58 16.31 20.11
C PHE A 5 11.50 15.80 19.12
N PHE A 6 10.24 15.99 19.47
CA PHE A 6 9.09 15.70 18.61
C PHE A 6 9.09 16.55 17.34
N ASP A 7 9.36 17.85 17.41
CA ASP A 7 9.43 18.72 16.23
C ASP A 7 10.53 18.27 15.28
N ARG A 8 11.70 17.87 15.81
CA ARG A 8 12.81 17.36 15.00
C ARG A 8 12.45 16.03 14.34
N MET A 9 11.81 15.11 15.07
CA MET A 9 11.32 13.84 14.55
C MET A 9 10.25 14.03 13.46
N ILE A 10 9.27 14.91 13.68
CA ILE A 10 8.24 15.23 12.69
C ILE A 10 8.85 15.89 11.45
N THR A 11 9.85 16.74 11.61
CA THR A 11 10.56 17.37 10.49
C THR A 11 11.35 16.33 9.68
N HIS A 12 12.04 15.42 10.36
CA HIS A 12 12.71 14.29 9.70
C HIS A 12 11.71 13.40 8.95
N LEU A 13 10.60 13.02 9.58
CA LEU A 13 9.55 12.24 8.95
C LEU A 13 8.99 12.95 7.71
N ARG A 14 8.69 14.26 7.79
CA ARG A 14 8.22 15.04 6.64
C ARG A 14 9.26 15.15 5.53
N SER A 15 10.55 15.19 5.87
CA SER A 15 11.63 15.25 4.89
C SER A 15 11.87 13.91 4.19
N SER A 16 11.65 12.79 4.89
CA SER A 16 11.80 11.43 4.33
C SER A 16 10.53 10.93 3.64
N CYS A 17 9.35 11.35 4.11
CA CYS A 17 8.07 11.04 3.51
C CYS A 17 7.86 12.01 2.34
N LYS A 18 8.22 11.58 1.13
CA LYS A 18 7.76 12.22 -0.10
C LYS A 18 6.24 12.10 -0.15
N TYR A 19 5.53 13.05 0.45
CA TYR A 19 4.08 13.08 0.37
C TYR A 19 3.69 13.15 -1.08
N TYR A 20 2.69 12.32 -1.40
CA TYR A 20 1.97 12.29 -2.64
C TYR A 20 1.83 13.69 -3.25
N THR A 21 2.50 13.97 -4.37
CA THR A 21 2.54 15.32 -4.97
C THR A 21 1.25 15.69 -5.71
N GLY A 22 0.25 14.81 -5.74
CA GLY A 22 -1.00 15.03 -6.48
C GLY A 22 -0.84 14.96 -8.00
N TYR A 23 0.39 14.93 -8.52
CA TYR A 23 0.65 14.86 -9.94
C TYR A 23 0.30 13.47 -10.49
N PRO A 24 -0.39 13.38 -11.63
CA PRO A 24 -0.56 12.11 -12.31
C PRO A 24 0.84 11.59 -12.69
N LYS A 25 1.25 10.52 -12.02
CA LYS A 25 2.40 9.73 -12.47
C LYS A 25 1.85 8.75 -13.50
N ASP A 26 2.56 8.56 -14.60
CA ASP A 26 2.33 7.42 -15.49
C ASP A 26 2.78 6.15 -14.77
N LEU A 27 1.93 5.70 -13.87
CA LEU A 27 2.03 4.42 -13.21
C LEU A 27 1.84 3.39 -14.33
N GLY A 28 2.85 2.57 -14.57
CA GLY A 28 2.77 1.50 -15.56
C GLY A 28 1.67 0.48 -15.25
N PRO A 29 1.81 -0.79 -15.65
CA PRO A 29 0.80 -1.79 -15.32
C PRO A 29 0.61 -1.89 -13.80
N SER A 30 -0.64 -1.97 -13.35
CA SER A 30 -0.98 -2.14 -11.93
C SER A 30 -0.17 -3.29 -11.33
N ARG A 31 0.43 -3.01 -10.17
CA ARG A 31 1.23 -3.96 -9.40
C ARG A 31 0.48 -4.48 -8.18
N VAL A 32 -0.75 -4.03 -7.96
CA VAL A 32 -1.59 -4.46 -6.84
C VAL A 32 -2.21 -5.81 -7.17
N ILE A 33 -1.98 -6.78 -6.28
CA ILE A 33 -2.53 -8.13 -6.37
C ILE A 33 -3.90 -8.13 -5.70
N HIS A 34 -4.92 -8.67 -6.37
CA HIS A 34 -6.22 -8.88 -5.74
C HIS A 34 -6.27 -10.26 -5.10
N PHE A 35 -6.61 -10.30 -3.82
CA PHE A 35 -6.82 -11.55 -3.11
C PHE A 35 -7.97 -12.34 -3.75
N LYS A 36 -7.71 -13.61 -4.08
CA LYS A 36 -8.73 -14.55 -4.57
C LYS A 36 -8.94 -15.73 -3.63
N SER A 37 -7.87 -16.22 -2.99
CA SER A 37 -7.92 -17.36 -2.08
C SER A 37 -6.74 -17.37 -1.12
N GLU A 38 -6.90 -18.08 0.01
CA GLU A 38 -5.82 -18.33 0.97
C GLU A 38 -4.63 -19.06 0.32
N ARG A 39 -4.89 -20.03 -0.56
CA ARG A 39 -3.85 -20.79 -1.27
C ARG A 39 -2.93 -19.88 -2.10
N GLU A 40 -3.52 -18.95 -2.85
CA GLU A 40 -2.76 -17.98 -3.66
C GLU A 40 -1.97 -17.02 -2.76
N PHE A 41 -2.53 -16.64 -1.59
CA PHE A 41 -1.81 -15.83 -0.63
C PHE A 41 -0.59 -16.56 -0.02
N VAL A 42 -0.73 -17.83 0.33
CA VAL A 42 0.40 -18.65 0.81
C VAL A 42 1.48 -18.77 -0.25
N GLN A 43 1.10 -19.00 -1.52
CA GLN A 43 2.05 -19.03 -2.64
C GLN A 43 2.77 -17.69 -2.82
N LEU A 44 2.08 -16.56 -2.61
CA LEU A 44 2.70 -15.23 -2.65
C LEU A 44 3.74 -15.06 -1.53
N LEU A 45 3.43 -15.49 -0.31
CA LEU A 45 4.36 -15.42 0.83
C LEU A 45 5.60 -16.31 0.62
N GLN A 46 5.44 -17.46 -0.02
CA GLN A 46 6.55 -18.37 -0.34
C GLN A 46 7.56 -17.77 -1.32
N GLN A 47 7.24 -16.66 -2.01
CA GLN A 47 8.19 -15.95 -2.88
C GLN A 47 9.30 -15.22 -2.10
N GLY A 48 9.18 -15.10 -0.77
CA GLY A 48 10.24 -14.54 0.08
C GLY A 48 10.33 -13.01 0.08
N HIS A 49 9.36 -12.31 -0.50
CA HIS A 49 9.26 -10.85 -0.45
C HIS A 49 8.25 -10.40 0.62
N PRO A 50 8.48 -9.27 1.31
CA PRO A 50 7.49 -8.68 2.19
C PRO A 50 6.19 -8.35 1.42
N VAL A 51 5.05 -8.62 2.06
CA VAL A 51 3.72 -8.38 1.50
C VAL A 51 2.96 -7.40 2.38
N VAL A 52 2.59 -6.27 1.80
CA VAL A 52 1.65 -5.31 2.40
C VAL A 52 0.24 -5.75 2.06
N VAL A 53 -0.61 -5.94 3.06
CA VAL A 53 -2.01 -6.37 2.88
C VAL A 53 -2.96 -5.26 3.30
N ALA A 54 -3.75 -4.77 2.35
CA ALA A 54 -4.77 -3.75 2.58
C ALA A 54 -6.16 -4.39 2.63
N PHE A 55 -6.79 -4.36 3.80
CA PHE A 55 -8.18 -4.78 3.99
C PHE A 55 -9.11 -3.61 3.70
N THR A 56 -9.99 -3.76 2.70
CA THR A 56 -10.88 -2.68 2.25
C THR A 56 -12.33 -3.13 2.16
N ILE A 57 -13.26 -2.21 2.41
CA ILE A 57 -14.69 -2.41 2.13
C ILE A 57 -14.98 -1.76 0.79
N ARG A 58 -15.64 -2.48 -0.13
CA ARG A 58 -16.04 -1.93 -1.43
C ARG A 58 -16.91 -0.70 -1.21
N GLY A 59 -16.44 0.48 -1.62
CA GLY A 59 -17.16 1.73 -1.47
C GLY A 59 -16.43 2.91 -2.08
N ASN A 60 -17.16 3.99 -2.38
CA ASN A 60 -16.59 5.20 -3.01
C ASN A 60 -15.50 5.89 -2.18
N TYR A 61 -15.45 5.61 -0.87
CA TYR A 61 -14.49 6.20 0.05
C TYR A 61 -13.08 5.60 -0.06
N THR A 62 -12.88 4.47 -0.77
CA THR A 62 -11.55 3.85 -0.90
C THR A 62 -10.72 4.40 -2.04
N LYS A 63 -11.26 5.26 -2.90
CA LYS A 63 -10.57 5.75 -4.12
C LYS A 63 -9.18 6.34 -3.85
N HIS A 64 -9.06 7.14 -2.78
CA HIS A 64 -7.76 7.71 -2.41
C HIS A 64 -6.79 6.64 -1.93
N LEU A 65 -7.26 5.71 -1.10
CA LEU A 65 -6.47 4.57 -0.63
C LEU A 65 -6.02 3.68 -1.79
N ASP A 66 -6.92 3.35 -2.72
CA ASP A 66 -6.61 2.55 -3.91
C ASP A 66 -5.51 3.21 -4.74
N LYS A 67 -5.55 4.54 -4.90
CA LYS A 67 -4.52 5.30 -5.60
C LYS A 67 -3.16 5.25 -4.88
N VAL A 68 -3.15 5.52 -3.58
CA VAL A 68 -1.91 5.45 -2.78
C VAL A 68 -1.31 4.04 -2.80
N LEU A 69 -2.17 3.01 -2.77
CA LEU A 69 -1.76 1.61 -2.84
C LEU A 69 -1.12 1.28 -4.20
N GLU A 70 -1.71 1.73 -5.30
CA GLU A 70 -1.15 1.56 -6.65
C GLU A 70 0.19 2.25 -6.80
N GLU A 71 0.30 3.49 -6.33
CA GLU A 71 1.54 4.25 -6.40
C GLU A 71 2.67 3.60 -5.61
N ALA A 72 2.38 3.15 -4.39
CA ALA A 72 3.33 2.42 -3.57
C ALA A 72 3.72 1.08 -4.25
N ALA A 73 2.75 0.35 -4.82
CA ALA A 73 3.02 -0.90 -5.50
C ALA A 73 3.97 -0.74 -6.70
N VAL A 74 3.89 0.38 -7.41
CA VAL A 74 4.84 0.73 -8.48
C VAL A 74 6.20 1.14 -7.92
N GLU A 75 6.23 2.00 -6.89
CA GLU A 75 7.48 2.53 -6.32
C GLU A 75 8.37 1.44 -5.71
N PHE A 76 7.78 0.45 -5.06
CA PHE A 76 8.52 -0.61 -4.37
C PHE A 76 8.66 -1.91 -5.19
N TYR A 77 8.22 -1.93 -6.45
CA TYR A 77 8.38 -3.10 -7.31
C TYR A 77 9.86 -3.33 -7.70
N PRO A 78 10.38 -4.57 -7.69
CA PRO A 78 9.71 -5.84 -7.36
C PRO A 78 9.84 -6.26 -5.88
N ASN A 79 10.46 -5.44 -5.04
CA ASN A 79 10.95 -5.77 -3.71
C ASN A 79 9.84 -5.98 -2.67
N VAL A 80 8.72 -5.26 -2.79
CA VAL A 80 7.55 -5.38 -1.91
C VAL A 80 6.32 -5.71 -2.74
N LYS A 81 5.49 -6.64 -2.28
CA LYS A 81 4.21 -6.97 -2.91
C LYS A 81 3.07 -6.27 -2.19
N PHE A 82 2.10 -5.77 -2.94
CA PHE A 82 0.92 -5.12 -2.39
C PHE A 82 -0.31 -5.95 -2.75
N MET A 83 -1.05 -6.39 -1.74
CA MET A 83 -2.26 -7.18 -1.91
C MET A 83 -3.48 -6.47 -1.33
N ARG A 84 -4.57 -6.42 -2.09
CA ARG A 84 -5.85 -5.90 -1.63
C ARG A 84 -6.82 -7.03 -1.34
N VAL A 85 -7.40 -7.00 -0.14
CA VAL A 85 -8.42 -7.93 0.34
C VAL A 85 -9.72 -7.16 0.50
N CYS A 86 -10.75 -7.52 -0.28
CA CYS A 86 -12.06 -6.90 -0.14
C CYS A 86 -12.87 -7.65 0.93
N PHE A 87 -13.41 -6.96 1.93
CA PHE A 87 -14.15 -7.56 3.05
C PHE A 87 -15.33 -8.44 2.64
N PHE A 88 -15.95 -8.19 1.47
CA PHE A 88 -17.00 -9.05 0.93
C PHE A 88 -16.51 -10.48 0.63
N PHE A 89 -15.19 -10.68 0.45
CA PHE A 89 -14.59 -12.00 0.27
C PHE A 89 -14.20 -12.68 1.60
N PHE A 90 -13.97 -11.91 2.67
CA PHE A 90 -13.43 -12.46 3.93
C PHE A 90 -14.50 -13.11 4.82
N PHE A 91 -15.78 -12.74 4.64
CA PHE A 91 -16.90 -13.35 5.38
C PHE A 91 -17.47 -14.62 4.72
N PHE A 92 -16.95 -15.02 3.55
CA PHE A 92 -17.35 -16.26 2.86
C PHE A 92 -16.29 -17.37 2.95
N PHE A 93 -15.28 -17.21 3.81
CA PHE A 93 -14.33 -18.24 4.20
C PHE A 93 -14.41 -18.49 5.71
#